data_AF-A0A317CGI7-F1
#
_entry.id   AF-A0A317CGI7-F1
#
_cell.length_a   1.000
_cell.length_b   1.000
_cell.length_c   1.000
_cell.angle_alpha   90.00
_cell.angle_beta   90.00
_cell.angle_gamma   90.00
#
_symmetry.space_group_name_H-M   'P 1'
#
loop_
_entity.id
_entity.type
_entity.pdbx_description
1 polymer ?
#
loop_
_entity_poly.entity_id
_entity_poly.type
_entity_poly.pdbx_seq_one_letter_code
_entity_poly.pdbx_strand_id
1 'polypeptide(L)'
;MTQVTFVKKKLENGDWCAKCNDVSARLEKDGTAGFIDRTVVADLADPKSEGIQLAEQYSMDRAPFFVVKDSETNSVEVFDVYFKFKRHMERFAKTA
;
A
#
# COMPACT_ATOMS: atom_id res chain seq x y z
N MET A 1 15.84 -3.12 -8.12
CA MET A 1 15.39 -2.17 -7.07
C MET A 1 13.88 -2.25 -6.94
N THR A 2 13.43 -2.71 -5.79
CA THR A 2 12.01 -2.83 -5.45
C THR A 2 11.53 -1.51 -4.86
N GLN A 3 10.35 -1.07 -5.26
CA GLN A 3 9.68 0.11 -4.71
C GLN A 3 8.30 -0.30 -4.19
N VAL A 4 8.07 -0.09 -2.90
CA VAL A 4 6.80 -0.36 -2.25
C VAL A 4 6.05 0.94 -2.00
N THR A 5 4.86 1.04 -2.58
CA THR A 5 3.93 2.14 -2.35
C THR A 5 2.75 1.68 -1.50
N PHE A 6 2.53 2.32 -0.36
CA PHE A 6 1.39 2.08 0.51
C PHE A 6 0.30 3.12 0.26
N VAL A 7 -0.88 2.67 -0.14
CA VAL A 7 -2.02 3.56 -0.41
C VAL A 7 -3.02 3.49 0.74
N LYS A 8 -3.25 4.63 1.38
CA LYS A 8 -4.23 4.80 2.46
C LYS A 8 -5.43 5.58 1.93
N LYS A 9 -6.63 5.23 2.37
CA LYS A 9 -7.85 5.95 2.00
C LYS A 9 -8.32 6.87 3.11
N LYS A 10 -8.56 8.11 2.71
CA LYS A 10 -9.18 9.14 3.53
C LYS A 10 -10.61 9.33 3.02
N LEU A 11 -11.54 9.27 3.96
CA LEU A 11 -12.97 9.38 3.69
C LEU A 11 -13.34 10.84 3.42
N GLU A 12 -14.49 11.09 2.80
CA GLU A 12 -14.97 12.45 2.50
C GLU A 12 -15.16 13.30 3.76
N ASN A 13 -15.40 12.65 4.91
CA ASN A 13 -15.50 13.31 6.21
C ASN A 13 -14.14 13.72 6.81
N GLY A 14 -13.04 13.38 6.13
CA GLY A 14 -11.67 13.67 6.56
C GLY A 14 -11.02 12.58 7.42
N ASP A 15 -11.77 11.56 7.85
CA ASP A 15 -11.24 10.46 8.65
C ASP A 15 -10.48 9.44 7.82
N TRP A 16 -9.52 8.78 8.45
CA TRP A 16 -8.90 7.60 7.88
C TRP A 16 -9.85 6.40 7.96
N CYS A 17 -9.87 5.58 6.91
CA CYS A 17 -10.57 4.30 6.98
C CYS A 17 -10.05 3.48 8.17
N ALA A 18 -10.95 2.86 8.96
CA ALA A 18 -10.60 2.05 10.12
C ALA A 18 -9.53 0.98 9.81
N LYS A 19 -9.60 0.37 8.61
CA LYS A 19 -8.58 -0.59 8.15
C LYS A 19 -7.21 0.04 7.88
N CYS A 20 -7.17 1.30 7.43
CA CYS A 20 -5.90 2.01 7.23
C CYS A 20 -5.17 2.20 8.55
N ASN A 21 -5.91 2.50 9.63
CA ASN A 21 -5.33 2.64 10.96
C ASN A 21 -4.84 1.29 11.51
N ASP A 22 -5.64 0.23 11.38
CA ASP A 22 -5.26 -1.12 11.81
C ASP A 22 -3.98 -1.61 11.10
N VAL A 23 -3.94 -1.49 9.77
CA VAL A 23 -2.78 -1.90 8.97
C VAL A 23 -1.56 -1.03 9.25
N SER A 24 -1.72 0.28 9.47
CA SER A 24 -0.60 1.17 9.85
C SER A 24 0.00 0.75 11.20
N ALA A 25 -0.84 0.53 12.22
CA ALA A 25 -0.37 0.07 13.53
C ALA A 25 0.32 -1.29 13.45
N ARG A 26 -0.16 -2.16 12.56
CA ARG A 26 0.43 -3.49 12.35
C ARG A 26 1.77 -3.43 11.62
N LEU A 27 1.91 -2.55 10.62
CA LEU A 27 3.17 -2.29 9.93
C LEU A 27 4.26 -1.87 10.92
N GLU A 28 3.94 -0.97 11.86
CA GLU A 28 4.88 -0.55 12.89
C GLU A 28 5.18 -1.67 13.88
N LYS A 29 4.15 -2.39 14.35
CA LYS A 29 4.31 -3.48 15.32
C LYS A 29 5.15 -4.65 14.79
N ASP A 30 5.00 -4.99 13.52
CA ASP A 30 5.75 -6.07 12.87
C ASP A 30 7.11 -5.59 12.33
N GLY A 31 7.44 -4.30 12.42
CA GLY A 31 8.66 -3.72 11.86
C GLY A 31 8.71 -3.71 10.33
N THR A 32 7.58 -3.95 9.67
CA THR A 32 7.46 -4.01 8.21
C THR A 32 7.28 -2.63 7.57
N ALA A 33 7.10 -1.58 8.38
CA ALA A 33 7.10 -0.19 7.92
C ALA A 33 8.39 0.19 7.17
N GLY A 34 9.53 -0.42 7.50
CA GLY A 34 10.81 -0.18 6.81
C GLY A 34 10.86 -0.67 5.36
N PHE A 35 9.90 -1.50 4.94
CA PHE A 35 9.78 -1.91 3.54
C PHE A 35 9.05 -0.88 2.67
N ILE A 36 8.42 0.12 3.26
CA ILE A 36 7.53 1.06 2.55
C ILE A 36 8.37 2.25 2.07
N ASP A 37 8.62 2.34 0.78
CA ASP A 37 9.34 3.48 0.19
C ASP A 37 8.47 4.74 0.12
N ARG A 38 7.18 4.57 -0.18
CA ARG A 38 6.28 5.69 -0.43
C ARG A 38 4.91 5.43 0.17
N THR A 39 4.34 6.43 0.83
CA THR A 39 2.94 6.40 1.27
C THR A 39 2.13 7.42 0.48
N VAL A 40 1.01 7.00 -0.10
CA VAL A 40 0.11 7.82 -0.91
C VAL A 40 -1.28 7.80 -0.29
N VAL A 41 -1.99 8.91 -0.41
CA VAL A 41 -3.34 9.09 0.13
C VAL A 41 -4.35 9.15 -1.01
N ALA A 42 -5.34 8.26 -0.96
CA ALA A 42 -6.55 8.30 -1.75
C ALA A 42 -7.59 9.12 -0.98
N ASP A 43 -7.67 10.42 -1.28
CA ASP A 43 -8.64 11.31 -0.65
C ASP A 43 -9.94 11.25 -1.43
N LEU A 44 -11.02 10.76 -0.81
CA LEU A 44 -12.32 10.73 -1.48
C LEU A 44 -12.89 12.12 -1.72
N ALA A 45 -12.47 13.13 -0.96
CA ALA A 45 -12.87 14.52 -1.20
C ALA A 45 -12.14 15.14 -2.40
N ASP A 46 -11.02 14.54 -2.84
CA ASP A 46 -10.26 14.96 -4.02
C ASP A 46 -10.13 13.80 -5.03
N PRO A 47 -11.01 13.73 -6.05
CA PRO A 47 -10.95 12.68 -7.06
C PRO A 47 -9.68 12.73 -7.92
N LYS A 48 -8.90 13.82 -7.85
CA LYS A 48 -7.61 13.92 -8.54
C LYS A 48 -6.44 13.47 -7.66
N SER A 49 -6.69 13.06 -6.42
CA SER A 49 -5.64 12.59 -5.52
C SER A 49 -4.92 11.37 -6.10
N GLU A 50 -3.61 11.33 -5.89
CA GLU A 50 -2.76 10.27 -6.45
C GLU A 50 -3.19 8.87 -6.02
N GLY A 51 -3.70 8.72 -4.80
CA GLY A 51 -4.18 7.42 -4.33
C GLY A 51 -5.46 6.96 -5.03
N ILE A 52 -6.32 7.88 -5.49
CA ILE A 52 -7.50 7.54 -6.31
C ILE A 52 -7.05 7.11 -7.70
N GLN A 53 -6.12 7.83 -8.32
CA GLN A 53 -5.57 7.45 -9.61
C GLN A 53 -4.88 6.07 -9.57
N LEU A 54 -4.12 5.78 -8.50
CA LEU A 54 -3.51 4.46 -8.30
C LEU A 54 -4.58 3.38 -8.06
N ALA A 55 -5.63 3.70 -7.31
CA ALA A 55 -6.73 2.78 -7.09
C ALA A 55 -7.43 2.42 -8.41
N GLU A 56 -7.71 3.41 -9.27
CA GLU A 56 -8.27 3.18 -10.61
C GLU A 56 -7.31 2.42 -11.52
N GLN A 57 -6.03 2.80 -11.54
CA GLN A 57 -4.98 2.17 -12.36
C GLN A 57 -4.84 0.66 -12.06
N TYR A 58 -4.97 0.28 -10.80
CA TYR A 58 -4.82 -1.11 -10.34
C TYR A 58 -6.16 -1.81 -10.05
N SER A 59 -7.29 -1.21 -10.46
CA SER A 59 -8.64 -1.72 -10.21
C SER A 59 -8.88 -2.11 -8.74
N MET A 60 -8.45 -1.26 -7.81
CA MET A 60 -8.58 -1.44 -6.37
C MET A 60 -9.75 -0.65 -5.81
N ASP A 61 -10.86 -1.32 -5.54
CA ASP A 61 -12.03 -0.70 -4.88
C ASP A 61 -11.83 -0.43 -3.39
N ARG A 62 -10.88 -1.13 -2.76
CA ARG A 62 -10.71 -1.16 -1.30
C ARG A 62 -9.31 -0.73 -0.90
N ALA A 63 -9.27 0.04 0.18
CA ALA A 63 -8.05 0.47 0.82
C ALA A 63 -8.04 0.03 2.30
N PRO A 64 -6.86 -0.10 2.91
CA PRO A 64 -5.53 0.15 2.34
C PRO A 64 -5.06 -0.97 1.40
N PHE A 65 -4.17 -0.65 0.47
CA PHE A 65 -3.48 -1.61 -0.38
C PHE A 65 -2.02 -1.22 -0.60
N PHE A 66 -1.22 -2.17 -1.06
CA PHE A 66 0.21 -2.02 -1.31
C PHE A 66 0.49 -2.30 -2.77
N VAL A 67 1.31 -1.49 -3.41
CA VAL A 67 1.81 -1.70 -4.77
C VAL A 67 3.31 -1.94 -4.66
N VAL A 68 3.76 -3.12 -5.03
CA VAL A 68 5.16 -3.50 -5.08
C VAL A 68 5.59 -3.49 -6.54
N LYS A 69 6.49 -2.58 -6.89
CA LYS A 69 7.08 -2.49 -8.23
C LYS A 69 8.50 -3.02 -8.17
N ASP A 70 8.80 -4.03 -8.96
CA ASP A 70 10.15 -4.54 -9.12
C ASP A 70 10.73 -4.05 -10.45
N SER A 71 11.74 -3.19 -10.37
CA SER A 71 12.38 -2.62 -11.56
C SER A 71 13.33 -3.61 -12.25
N GLU A 72 13.78 -4.67 -11.57
CA GLU A 72 14.66 -5.69 -12.15
C GLU A 72 13.87 -6.68 -13.00
N THR A 73 12.70 -7.09 -12.52
CA THR A 73 11.82 -8.00 -13.25
C THR A 73 10.73 -7.27 -14.07
N ASN A 74 10.66 -5.93 -13.96
CA ASN A 74 9.60 -5.09 -14.52
C ASN A 74 8.20 -5.60 -14.18
N SER A 75 8.03 -6.13 -12.96
CA SER A 75 6.77 -6.68 -12.46
C SER A 75 6.11 -5.74 -11.45
N VAL A 76 4.78 -5.76 -11.42
CA VAL A 76 3.99 -4.97 -10.47
C VAL A 76 3.00 -5.89 -9.78
N GLU A 77 3.09 -5.98 -8.47
CA GLU A 77 2.22 -6.78 -7.63
C GLU A 77 1.43 -5.88 -6.69
N VAL A 78 0.12 -6.13 -6.59
CA VAL A 78 -0.77 -5.33 -5.74
C VAL A 78 -1.37 -6.21 -4.66
N PHE A 79 -1.27 -5.78 -3.41
CA PHE A 79 -1.74 -6.49 -2.23
C PHE A 79 -2.77 -5.66 -1.48
N ASP A 80 -4.01 -6.12 -1.47
CA ASP A 80 -5.11 -5.57 -0.65
C ASP A 80 -5.13 -6.15 0.78
N VAL A 81 -4.31 -7.18 1.03
CA VAL A 81 -4.23 -7.89 2.31
C VAL A 81 -2.82 -7.80 2.87
N TYR A 82 -2.69 -7.19 4.05
CA TYR A 82 -1.42 -7.01 4.77
C TYR A 82 -0.64 -8.32 4.95
N PHE A 83 -1.29 -9.43 5.32
CA PHE A 83 -0.60 -10.72 5.50
C PHE A 83 0.02 -11.27 4.21
N LYS A 84 -0.61 -11.01 3.05
CA LYS A 84 -0.04 -11.40 1.75
C LYS A 84 1.20 -10.57 1.46
N PHE A 85 1.09 -9.24 1.65
CA PHE A 85 2.19 -8.31 1.51
C PHE A 85 3.38 -8.67 2.44
N LYS A 86 3.13 -8.84 3.74
CA LYS A 86 4.15 -9.21 4.73
C LYS A 86 4.91 -10.47 4.30
N ARG A 87 4.18 -11.54 3.98
CA ARG A 87 4.78 -12.81 3.56
C ARG A 87 5.57 -12.68 2.25
N HIS A 88 5.11 -11.82 1.34
CA HIS A 88 5.83 -11.53 0.11
C HIS A 88 7.14 -10.80 0.42
N MET A 89 7.11 -9.72 1.19
CA MET A 89 8.31 -8.98 1.61
C MET A 89 9.28 -9.85 2.40
N GLU A 90 8.81 -10.71 3.30
CA GLU A 90 9.64 -11.66 4.05
C GLU A 90 10.37 -12.68 3.16
N ARG A 91 9.79 -13.02 2.00
CA ARG A 91 10.44 -13.88 1.01
C ARG A 91 11.45 -13.09 0.17
N PHE A 92 11.11 -11.87 -0.22
CA PHE A 92 12.02 -10.98 -0.95
C PHE A 92 13.26 -10.64 -0.14
N ALA A 93 13.10 -10.27 1.14
CA ALA A 93 14.21 -9.94 2.04
C ALA A 93 15.16 -11.12 2.32
N LYS A 94 14.77 -12.36 2.02
CA LYS A 94 15.66 -13.54 2.11
C LYS A 94 16.44 -13.82 0.82
N THR A 95 16.09 -13.15 -0.26
CA THR A 95 16.63 -13.39 -1.61
C THR A 95 17.57 -12.26 -2.07
N ALA A 96 17.48 -11.08 -1.44
CA ALA A 96 18.44 -9.98 -1.54
C ALA A 96 19.61 -10.15 -0.55
#